data_AF-A0A0F2NFV6-F1
#
_entry.id   AF-A0A0F2NFV6-F1
#
_cell.length_a   1.000
_cell.length_b   1.000
_cell.length_c   1.000
_cell.angle_alpha   90.00
_cell.angle_beta   90.00
_cell.angle_gamma   90.00
#
_symmetry.space_group_name_H-M   'P 1'
#
loop_
_entity.id
_entity.type
_entity.pdbx_description
1 polymer ?
#
loop_
_entity_poly.entity_id
_entity_poly.type
_entity_poly.pdbx_seq_one_letter_code
_entity_poly.pdbx_strand_id
1 'polypeptide(L)'
;MTKNLPVAITCIALIAAAALWMRGFLQSPMVHPERKVEGKFIAGSRQADAPNPQREKILAASYWQRYRDIRENGHWGEKGSMGIWGPRDHFRKHGKREGRIFAPIIKAEDAASEKRLAESYWKRYPDVRNSSVWGKESDLQLLGPRDHFIHIGRFEGRIWEQAENTGE
;
A
#
# COMPACT_ATOMS: atom_id res chain seq x y z
N MET A 1 60.52 20.48 9.47
CA MET A 1 59.62 19.51 8.78
C MET A 1 58.15 19.75 9.16
N THR A 2 57.60 20.94 8.92
CA THR A 2 56.20 21.27 9.31
C THR A 2 55.38 21.97 8.21
N LYS A 3 55.97 22.24 7.04
CA LYS A 3 55.30 22.97 5.94
C LYS A 3 54.12 22.21 5.31
N ASN A 4 54.02 20.90 5.53
CA ASN A 4 52.96 20.06 4.94
C ASN A 4 51.73 19.89 5.85
N LEU A 5 51.87 20.20 7.14
CA LEU A 5 50.78 20.08 8.12
C LEU A 5 49.56 20.98 7.79
N PRO A 6 49.71 22.28 7.43
CA PRO A 6 48.55 23.12 7.11
C PRO A 6 47.82 22.67 5.84
N VAL A 7 48.55 22.13 4.85
CA VAL A 7 47.95 21.61 3.61
C VAL A 7 47.11 20.36 3.92
N ALA A 8 47.64 19.43 4.72
CA ALA A 8 46.91 18.23 5.11
C ALA A 8 45.61 18.54 5.88
N ILE A 9 45.65 19.47 6.84
CA ILE A 9 44.47 19.90 7.59
C ILE A 9 43.42 20.51 6.66
N THR A 10 43.84 21.36 5.72
CA THR A 10 42.94 22.00 4.76
C THR A 10 42.26 20.95 3.86
N CYS A 11 43.00 19.97 3.35
CA CYS A 11 42.44 18.89 2.56
C CYS A 11 41.41 18.06 3.36
N ILE A 12 41.70 17.73 4.62
CA ILE A 12 40.77 16.99 5.49
C ILE A 12 39.49 17.80 5.71
N ALA A 13 39.61 19.10 5.98
CA ALA A 13 38.46 19.98 6.18
C ALA A 13 37.58 20.07 4.93
N LEU A 14 38.18 20.19 3.74
CA LEU A 14 37.45 20.22 2.47
C LEU A 14 36.72 18.90 2.19
N ILE A 15 37.37 17.76 2.44
CA ILE A 15 36.73 16.44 2.26
C ILE A 15 35.56 16.28 3.23
N ALA A 16 35.73 16.66 4.50
CA ALA A 16 34.66 16.60 5.49
C ALA A 16 33.48 17.51 5.11
N ALA A 17 33.75 18.73 4.65
CA ALA A 17 32.72 19.66 4.18
C ALA A 17 31.96 19.10 2.96
N ALA A 18 32.69 18.55 1.98
CA ALA A 18 32.09 17.92 0.80
C ALA A 18 31.22 16.70 1.17
N ALA A 19 31.69 15.85 2.09
CA ALA A 19 30.94 14.69 2.56
C ALA A 19 29.65 15.09 3.29
N LEU A 20 29.71 16.12 4.15
CA LEU A 20 28.53 16.65 4.84
C LEU A 20 27.54 17.28 3.85
N TRP A 21 28.03 18.07 2.90
CA TRP A 21 27.19 18.65 1.84
C TRP A 21 26.52 17.58 1.00
N MET A 22 27.27 16.55 0.59
CA MET A 22 26.75 15.45 -0.21
C MET A 22 25.73 14.61 0.55
N ARG A 23 25.93 14.39 1.85
CA ARG A 23 24.93 13.76 2.71
C ARG A 23 23.65 14.58 2.80
N GLY A 24 23.77 15.91 2.95
CA GLY A 24 22.61 16.82 2.96
C GLY A 24 21.88 16.84 1.62
N PHE A 25 22.63 16.83 0.51
CA PHE A 25 22.09 16.76 -0.84
C PHE A 25 21.37 15.44 -1.11
N LEU A 26 21.96 14.30 -0.73
CA LEU A 26 21.32 12.99 -0.86
C LEU A 26 20.07 12.87 0.00
N GLN A 27 19.99 13.58 1.13
CA GLN A 27 18.78 13.63 1.96
C GLN A 27 17.80 14.73 1.53
N SER A 28 18.15 15.52 0.52
CA SER A 28 17.38 16.67 0.06
C SER A 28 16.03 16.25 -0.52
N PRO A 29 15.00 17.09 -0.34
CA PRO A 29 13.71 16.91 -1.00
C PRO A 29 13.76 16.89 -2.54
N MET A 30 14.88 17.29 -3.16
CA MET A 30 15.07 17.16 -4.61
C MET A 30 15.38 15.71 -5.02
N VAL A 31 16.04 14.94 -4.15
CA VAL A 31 16.38 13.53 -4.39
C VAL A 31 15.25 12.62 -3.91
N HIS A 32 14.52 13.03 -2.86
CA HIS A 32 13.42 12.28 -2.24
C HIS A 32 12.10 13.07 -2.24
N PRO A 33 11.43 13.24 -3.40
CA PRO A 33 10.18 13.99 -3.49
C PRO A 33 9.06 13.44 -2.59
N GLU A 34 9.07 12.14 -2.30
CA GLU A 34 8.16 11.45 -1.38
C GLU A 34 8.12 12.05 0.03
N ARG A 35 9.25 12.58 0.51
CA ARG A 35 9.34 13.19 1.85
C ARG A 35 8.61 14.53 1.95
N LYS A 36 8.50 15.30 0.85
CA LYS A 36 7.72 16.55 0.85
C LYS A 36 6.24 16.26 1.04
N VAL A 37 5.78 15.18 0.42
CA VAL A 37 4.37 14.81 0.44
C VAL A 37 4.00 14.20 1.78
N GLU A 38 4.88 13.39 2.36
CA GLU A 38 4.76 12.94 3.75
C GLU A 38 4.68 14.11 4.73
N GLY A 39 5.57 15.10 4.63
CA GLY A 39 5.52 16.30 5.48
C GLY A 39 4.22 17.11 5.34
N LYS A 40 3.73 17.31 4.11
CA LYS A 40 2.45 18.01 3.88
C LYS A 40 1.24 17.21 4.36
N PHE A 41 1.25 15.89 4.18
CA PHE A 41 0.18 15.01 4.64
C PHE A 41 0.16 14.93 6.17
N ILE A 42 1.31 14.79 6.83
CA ILE A 42 1.44 14.80 8.29
C ILE A 42 1.01 16.15 8.86
N ALA A 43 1.45 17.26 8.27
CA ALA A 43 1.07 18.60 8.71
C ALA A 43 -0.43 18.89 8.53
N GLY A 44 -1.07 18.32 7.50
CA GLY A 44 -2.53 18.40 7.29
C GLY A 44 -3.34 17.41 8.13
N SER A 45 -2.71 16.31 8.58
CA SER A 45 -3.32 15.29 9.43
C SER A 45 -3.18 15.68 10.91
N ARG A 46 -3.87 16.76 11.32
CA ARG A 46 -3.89 17.20 12.71
C ARG A 46 -4.47 16.11 13.64
N GLN A 47 -3.63 15.68 14.58
CA GLN A 47 -3.97 15.38 15.99
C GLN A 47 -5.06 14.33 16.26
N ALA A 48 -4.71 13.03 16.14
CA ALA A 48 -5.18 12.00 17.08
C ALA A 48 -4.32 10.74 17.01
N ASP A 49 -3.86 10.34 15.82
CA ASP A 49 -3.03 9.14 15.62
C ASP A 49 -1.95 9.45 14.59
N ALA A 50 -0.68 9.53 14.98
CA ALA A 50 0.40 9.55 14.00
C ALA A 50 0.31 8.26 13.17
N PRO A 51 0.04 8.33 11.86
CA PRO A 51 -0.24 7.12 11.10
C PRO A 51 1.02 6.25 11.02
N ASN A 52 0.92 5.03 11.55
CA ASN A 52 1.98 4.04 11.54
C ASN A 52 2.38 3.72 10.06
N PRO A 53 3.61 4.05 9.62
CA PRO A 53 4.01 3.88 8.22
C PRO A 53 3.99 2.42 7.75
N GLN A 54 4.24 1.46 8.64
CA GLN A 54 4.17 0.03 8.32
C GLN A 54 2.72 -0.39 8.04
N ARG A 55 1.78 0.08 8.86
CA ARG A 55 0.34 -0.15 8.62
C ARG A 55 -0.11 0.51 7.32
N GLU A 56 0.38 1.71 7.03
CA GLU A 56 0.07 2.42 5.78
C GLU A 56 0.56 1.64 4.55
N LYS A 57 1.78 1.09 4.58
CA LYS A 57 2.31 0.25 3.50
C LYS A 57 1.39 -0.93 3.19
N ILE A 58 0.88 -1.61 4.21
CA ILE A 58 -0.03 -2.75 4.05
C ILE A 58 -1.35 -2.30 3.41
N LEU A 59 -1.91 -1.17 3.88
CA LEU A 59 -3.14 -0.61 3.33
C LEU A 59 -2.97 -0.17 1.87
N ALA A 60 -1.87 0.51 1.57
CA ALA A 60 -1.55 0.99 0.23
C ALA A 60 -1.38 -0.18 -0.75
N ALA A 61 -0.57 -1.18 -0.40
CA ALA A 61 -0.39 -2.38 -1.21
C ALA A 61 -1.71 -3.11 -1.45
N SER A 62 -2.52 -3.27 -0.39
CA SER A 62 -3.84 -3.91 -0.50
C SER A 62 -4.79 -3.13 -1.41
N TYR A 63 -4.76 -1.81 -1.36
CA TYR A 63 -5.59 -0.95 -2.21
C TYR A 63 -5.16 -1.01 -3.68
N TRP A 64 -3.86 -0.90 -3.96
CA TRP A 64 -3.33 -1.02 -5.31
C TRP A 64 -3.52 -2.42 -5.91
N GLN A 65 -3.52 -3.47 -5.08
CA GLN A 65 -3.82 -4.81 -5.55
C GLN A 65 -5.29 -4.98 -5.94
N ARG A 66 -6.23 -4.30 -5.28
CA ARG A 66 -7.65 -4.26 -5.72
C ARG A 66 -7.85 -3.39 -6.96
N TYR A 67 -7.09 -2.31 -7.08
CA TYR A 67 -7.38 -1.20 -7.98
C TYR A 67 -6.18 -0.84 -8.85
N ARG A 68 -6.02 -1.57 -9.95
CA ARG A 68 -4.94 -1.38 -10.92
C ARG A 68 -4.91 0.03 -11.51
N ASP A 69 -6.08 0.60 -11.78
CA ASP A 69 -6.25 1.98 -12.28
C ASP A 69 -5.63 3.00 -11.33
N ILE A 70 -5.73 2.78 -10.02
CA ILE A 70 -5.09 3.65 -9.03
C ILE A 70 -3.62 3.31 -8.87
N ARG A 71 -3.22 2.04 -8.93
CA ARG A 71 -1.80 1.62 -8.87
C ARG A 71 -0.96 2.30 -9.95
N GLU A 72 -1.51 2.44 -11.16
CA GLU A 72 -0.83 3.01 -12.33
C GLU A 72 -0.96 4.54 -12.41
N ASN A 73 -1.74 5.17 -11.52
CA ASN A 73 -1.95 6.62 -11.51
C ASN A 73 -0.66 7.38 -11.14
N GLY A 74 -0.32 8.43 -11.89
CA GLY A 74 0.90 9.23 -11.66
C GLY A 74 0.92 10.01 -10.33
N HIS A 75 -0.23 10.25 -9.71
CA HIS A 75 -0.32 10.96 -8.43
C HIS A 75 -0.48 10.01 -7.24
N TRP A 76 -1.47 9.10 -7.30
CA TRP A 76 -1.84 8.18 -6.21
C TRP A 76 -1.28 6.76 -6.33
N GLY A 77 -0.61 6.44 -7.44
CA GLY A 77 -0.10 5.11 -7.72
C GLY A 77 1.16 4.75 -6.95
N GLU A 78 1.62 3.52 -7.14
CA GLU A 78 2.75 2.94 -6.41
C GLU A 78 4.05 3.72 -6.63
N LYS A 79 4.22 4.25 -7.84
CA LYS A 79 5.33 5.14 -8.23
C LYS A 79 4.91 6.61 -8.28
N GLY A 80 3.72 6.92 -7.78
CA GLY A 80 3.15 8.25 -7.83
C GLY A 80 3.75 9.19 -6.78
N SER A 81 3.54 10.49 -6.97
CA SER A 81 4.11 11.52 -6.09
C SER A 81 3.70 11.38 -4.61
N MET A 82 2.56 10.76 -4.32
CA MET A 82 2.06 10.56 -2.96
C MET A 82 2.66 9.34 -2.24
N GLY A 83 3.36 8.45 -2.96
CA GLY A 83 3.88 7.19 -2.41
C GLY A 83 2.80 6.40 -1.68
N ILE A 84 3.13 5.85 -0.51
CA ILE A 84 2.22 5.01 0.30
C ILE A 84 0.97 5.74 0.81
N TRP A 85 0.96 7.08 0.80
CA TRP A 85 -0.19 7.88 1.23
C TRP A 85 -1.22 8.10 0.12
N GLY A 86 -0.86 7.79 -1.13
CA GLY A 86 -1.70 7.99 -2.31
C GLY A 86 -3.06 7.31 -2.19
N PRO A 87 -3.12 6.00 -1.92
CA PRO A 87 -4.36 5.26 -1.70
C PRO A 87 -5.30 5.86 -0.68
N ARG A 88 -4.78 6.33 0.47
CA ARG A 88 -5.59 6.96 1.51
C ARG A 88 -6.19 8.28 1.05
N ASP A 89 -5.37 9.12 0.41
CA ASP A 89 -5.85 10.40 -0.14
C ASP A 89 -6.92 10.17 -1.22
N HIS A 90 -6.65 9.26 -2.16
CA HIS A 90 -7.62 8.87 -3.20
C HIS A 90 -8.91 8.34 -2.59
N PHE A 91 -8.82 7.41 -1.63
CA PHE A 91 -9.99 6.83 -0.99
C PHE A 91 -10.86 7.90 -0.31
N ARG A 92 -10.24 8.84 0.41
CA ARG A 92 -10.94 9.94 1.08
C ARG A 92 -11.63 10.89 0.09
N LYS A 93 -10.99 11.22 -1.03
CA LYS A 93 -11.52 12.19 -2.02
C LYS A 93 -12.52 11.57 -2.99
N HIS A 94 -12.28 10.34 -3.42
CA HIS A 94 -12.98 9.68 -4.52
C HIS A 94 -13.47 8.29 -4.12
N GLY A 95 -12.56 7.42 -3.67
CA GLY A 95 -12.84 5.98 -3.51
C GLY A 95 -14.02 5.65 -2.60
N LYS A 96 -14.29 6.43 -1.54
CA LYS A 96 -15.46 6.20 -0.66
C LYS A 96 -16.79 6.33 -1.39
N ARG A 97 -16.91 7.30 -2.31
CA ARG A 97 -18.13 7.50 -3.13
C ARG A 97 -18.25 6.46 -4.23
N GLU A 98 -17.12 5.93 -4.69
CA GLU A 98 -17.04 4.85 -5.68
C GLU A 98 -17.23 3.45 -5.07
N GLY A 99 -17.46 3.34 -3.76
CA GLY A 99 -17.62 2.06 -3.08
C GLY A 99 -16.32 1.24 -2.96
N ARG A 100 -15.16 1.88 -3.08
CA ARG A 100 -13.86 1.20 -2.95
C ARG A 100 -13.56 0.78 -1.51
N ILE A 101 -12.66 -0.17 -1.34
CA ILE A 101 -12.31 -0.76 -0.05
C ILE A 101 -10.89 -0.34 0.32
N PHE A 102 -10.75 0.37 1.44
CA PHE A 102 -9.45 0.74 2.01
C PHE A 102 -9.19 -0.05 3.29
N ALA A 103 -8.92 -1.34 3.13
CA ALA A 103 -8.64 -2.28 4.21
C ALA A 103 -7.52 -3.27 3.79
N PRO A 104 -6.81 -3.90 4.75
CA PRO A 104 -5.85 -4.94 4.44
C PRO A 104 -6.52 -6.13 3.72
N ILE A 105 -5.84 -6.75 2.76
CA ILE A 105 -6.28 -8.05 2.23
C ILE A 105 -5.90 -9.14 3.23
N ILE A 106 -6.87 -9.98 3.60
CA ILE A 106 -6.65 -11.11 4.49
C ILE A 106 -6.15 -12.30 3.67
N LYS A 107 -4.98 -12.83 4.03
CA LYS A 107 -4.42 -14.05 3.44
C LYS A 107 -4.79 -15.25 4.31
N ALA A 108 -5.19 -16.35 3.68
CA ALA A 108 -5.41 -17.61 4.38
C ALA A 108 -4.08 -18.27 4.76
N GLU A 109 -4.06 -18.98 5.88
CA GLU A 109 -2.90 -19.74 6.35
C GLU A 109 -2.65 -20.97 5.48
N ASP A 110 -3.72 -21.68 5.09
CA ASP A 110 -3.66 -22.82 4.18
C ASP A 110 -4.07 -22.43 2.75
N ALA A 111 -3.08 -22.32 1.88
CA ALA A 111 -3.26 -22.00 0.46
C ALA A 111 -4.05 -23.07 -0.31
N ALA A 112 -3.93 -24.35 0.06
CA ALA A 112 -4.63 -25.44 -0.63
C ALA A 112 -6.12 -25.40 -0.30
N SER A 113 -6.48 -25.20 0.97
CA SER A 113 -7.87 -24.99 1.38
C SER A 113 -8.44 -23.70 0.79
N GLU A 114 -7.69 -22.61 0.78
CA GLU A 114 -8.14 -21.35 0.19
C GLU A 114 -8.46 -21.49 -1.29
N LYS A 115 -7.61 -22.21 -2.04
CA LYS A 115 -7.86 -22.47 -3.45
C LYS A 115 -9.18 -23.21 -3.66
N ARG A 116 -9.47 -24.25 -2.89
CA ARG A 116 -10.74 -25.00 -2.99
C ARG A 116 -11.95 -24.11 -2.69
N LEU A 117 -11.87 -23.31 -1.63
CA LEU A 117 -12.95 -22.39 -1.23
C LEU A 117 -13.16 -21.30 -2.29
N ALA A 118 -12.08 -20.71 -2.81
CA ALA A 118 -12.12 -19.73 -3.89
C ALA A 118 -12.76 -20.30 -5.16
N GLU A 119 -12.40 -21.54 -5.55
CA GLU A 119 -12.98 -22.23 -6.70
C GLU A 119 -14.47 -22.53 -6.51
N SER A 120 -14.88 -23.01 -5.32
CA SER A 120 -16.30 -23.22 -4.98
C SER A 120 -17.08 -21.89 -5.02
N TYR A 121 -16.51 -20.83 -4.44
CA TYR A 121 -17.14 -19.51 -4.41
C TYR A 121 -17.35 -18.95 -5.81
N TRP A 122 -16.34 -18.96 -6.67
CA TRP A 122 -16.47 -18.52 -8.07
C TRP A 122 -17.39 -19.39 -8.92
N LYS A 123 -17.52 -20.69 -8.58
CA LYS A 123 -18.50 -21.58 -9.22
C LYS A 123 -19.93 -21.16 -8.86
N ARG A 124 -20.17 -20.78 -7.60
CA ARG A 124 -21.48 -20.28 -7.14
C ARG A 124 -21.80 -18.87 -7.61
N TYR A 125 -20.78 -18.02 -7.77
CA TYR A 125 -20.93 -16.60 -8.06
C TYR A 125 -20.15 -16.19 -9.33
N PRO A 126 -20.71 -16.46 -10.53
CA PRO A 126 -20.05 -16.12 -11.80
C PRO A 126 -19.81 -14.62 -12.00
N ASP A 127 -20.65 -13.77 -11.41
CA ASP A 127 -20.49 -12.32 -11.42
C ASP A 127 -19.20 -11.89 -10.68
N VAL A 128 -18.90 -12.53 -9.54
CA VAL A 128 -17.63 -12.31 -8.82
C VAL A 128 -16.47 -12.88 -9.62
N ARG A 129 -16.64 -14.05 -10.24
CA ARG A 129 -15.61 -14.69 -11.08
C ARG A 129 -15.17 -13.81 -12.24
N ASN A 130 -16.10 -13.06 -12.83
CA ASN A 130 -15.87 -12.17 -13.96
C ASN A 130 -15.58 -10.72 -13.55
N SER A 131 -15.53 -10.44 -12.24
CA SER A 131 -15.19 -9.11 -11.71
C SER A 131 -13.76 -8.73 -12.08
N SER A 132 -13.55 -7.47 -12.46
CA SER A 132 -12.20 -6.91 -12.65
C SER A 132 -11.40 -6.80 -11.34
N VAL A 133 -12.08 -6.75 -10.19
CA VAL A 133 -11.44 -6.60 -8.87
C VAL A 133 -11.24 -7.94 -8.17
N TRP A 134 -12.24 -8.84 -8.20
CA TRP A 134 -12.22 -10.11 -7.45
C TRP A 134 -12.24 -11.37 -8.34
N GLY A 135 -12.22 -11.20 -9.65
CA GLY A 135 -12.32 -12.30 -10.59
C GLY A 135 -11.03 -13.12 -10.69
N LYS A 136 -11.10 -14.23 -11.43
CA LYS A 136 -9.95 -15.13 -11.64
C LYS A 136 -8.75 -14.42 -12.26
N GLU A 137 -9.02 -13.52 -13.19
CA GLU A 137 -8.02 -12.75 -13.93
C GLU A 137 -7.66 -11.42 -13.26
N SER A 138 -8.22 -11.13 -12.08
CA SER A 138 -7.89 -9.92 -11.32
C SER A 138 -6.51 -10.03 -10.66
N ASP A 139 -5.96 -8.89 -10.26
CA ASP A 139 -4.72 -8.82 -9.49
C ASP A 139 -4.84 -9.47 -8.08
N LEU A 140 -6.05 -9.74 -7.60
CA LEU A 140 -6.28 -10.49 -6.36
C LEU A 140 -6.18 -12.00 -6.53
N GLN A 141 -6.48 -12.53 -7.73
CA GLN A 141 -6.48 -13.96 -8.03
C GLN A 141 -7.23 -14.75 -6.93
N LEU A 142 -6.60 -15.77 -6.33
CA LEU A 142 -7.18 -16.63 -5.28
C LEU A 142 -7.61 -15.87 -4.02
N LEU A 143 -7.11 -14.66 -3.79
CA LEU A 143 -7.52 -13.81 -2.66
C LEU A 143 -8.83 -13.06 -2.95
N GLY A 144 -9.21 -12.94 -4.21
CA GLY A 144 -10.37 -12.16 -4.64
C GLY A 144 -11.68 -12.64 -4.01
N PRO A 145 -12.00 -13.94 -4.04
CA PRO A 145 -13.26 -14.46 -3.49
C PRO A 145 -13.46 -14.17 -2.01
N ARG A 146 -12.43 -14.40 -1.19
CA ARG A 146 -12.49 -14.14 0.26
C ARG A 146 -12.63 -12.64 0.54
N ASP A 147 -11.86 -11.82 -0.19
CA ASP A 147 -11.93 -10.36 -0.09
C ASP A 147 -13.33 -9.84 -0.43
N HIS A 148 -13.91 -10.32 -1.54
CA HIS A 148 -15.28 -10.02 -1.94
C HIS A 148 -16.27 -10.41 -0.84
N PHE A 149 -16.18 -11.64 -0.33
CA PHE A 149 -17.09 -12.13 0.70
C PHE A 149 -17.06 -11.26 1.97
N ILE A 150 -15.87 -10.92 2.46
CA ILE A 150 -15.71 -10.12 3.69
C ILE A 150 -16.33 -8.73 3.55
N HIS A 151 -16.17 -8.08 2.39
CA HIS A 151 -16.53 -6.68 2.24
C HIS A 151 -17.90 -6.45 1.60
N ILE A 152 -18.37 -7.38 0.77
CA ILE A 152 -19.59 -7.22 -0.02
C ILE A 152 -20.47 -8.47 0.13
N GLY A 153 -19.94 -9.64 -0.21
CA GLY A 153 -20.72 -10.86 -0.34
C GLY A 153 -21.50 -11.24 0.92
N ARG A 154 -20.95 -11.05 2.12
CA ARG A 154 -21.67 -11.33 3.38
C ARG A 154 -22.93 -10.47 3.55
N PHE A 155 -22.88 -9.22 3.09
CA PHE A 155 -24.00 -8.29 3.18
C PHE A 155 -25.04 -8.56 2.10
N GLU A 156 -24.61 -9.14 0.98
CA GLU A 156 -25.48 -9.65 -0.08
C GLU A 156 -26.04 -11.06 0.21
N GLY A 157 -25.76 -11.63 1.40
CA GLY A 157 -26.22 -12.97 1.77
C GLY A 157 -25.51 -14.11 1.02
N ARG A 158 -24.33 -13.86 0.45
CA ARG A 158 -23.51 -14.89 -0.19
C ARG A 158 -22.86 -15.80 0.85
N ILE A 159 -22.45 -16.99 0.42
CA ILE A 159 -21.93 -18.06 1.25
C ILE A 159 -20.48 -18.35 0.85
N TRP A 160 -19.56 -18.26 1.81
CA TRP A 160 -18.15 -18.64 1.62
C TRP A 160 -17.98 -20.16 1.62
N GLU A 161 -18.50 -20.81 2.66
CA GLU A 161 -18.88 -22.21 2.92
C GLU A 161 -18.93 -22.34 4.46
N GLN A 162 -19.70 -23.27 5.01
CA GLN A 162 -19.92 -23.45 6.47
C GLN A 162 -18.58 -23.55 7.21
N ALA A 163 -18.29 -22.75 8.23
CA ALA A 163 -18.72 -22.98 9.61
C ALA A 163 -18.61 -24.47 10.01
N GLU A 164 -17.38 -24.98 10.19
CA GLU A 164 -17.15 -26.12 11.09
C GLU A 164 -17.57 -25.69 12.51
N ASN A 165 -18.87 -25.79 12.82
CA ASN A 165 -19.51 -25.92 14.13
C ASN A 165 -20.95 -25.37 14.07
N THR A 166 -21.88 -26.22 13.68
CA THR A 166 -23.16 -26.31 14.41
C THR A 166 -23.01 -27.50 15.35
N GLY A 167 -22.33 -27.23 16.47
CA GLY A 167 -22.07 -28.18 17.54
C GLY A 167 -22.21 -27.46 18.87
N GLU A 168 -23.44 -27.01 19.16
CA GLU A 168 -23.98 -26.81 20.50
C GLU A 168 -25.44 -27.28 20.50
#